data_AF-A0A8K0CQC9-F1
#
_entry.id   AF-A0A8K0CQC9-F1
#
_cell.length_a   1.000
_cell.length_b   1.000
_cell.length_c   1.000
_cell.angle_alpha   90.00
_cell.angle_beta   90.00
_cell.angle_gamma   90.00
#
_symmetry.space_group_name_H-M   'P 1'
#
loop_
_entity.id
_entity.type
_entity.pdbx_description
1 polymer ?
#
loop_
_entity_poly.entity_id
_entity_poly.type
_entity_poly.pdbx_seq_one_letter_code
_entity_poly.pdbx_strand_id
1 'polypeptide(L)'
;MSTLVQPISVHNNQVGEALPSAETNMTTPKHSVESKKIKPKSNSYIEEKPTWSENLKSYFSQYCMSTGIHGIRYLGESGRFVIEKILWAVILIVMCYLCIDLILKAFHKWKSSPVIVTFATTETPIWKIPFPAVTICPEIKTDPDIFNYSDIFLKKVSNLYVTPEENEVFESLAIVCPGISTLPELVAKVMENSSYTVKGSAIRTIFDVSF
;
A
#
# COMPACT_ATOMS: atom_id res chain seq x y z
N MET A 1 4.77 -26.33 -10.92
CA MET A 1 3.75 -25.98 -9.92
C MET A 1 3.68 -24.46 -9.91
N SER A 2 2.95 -23.91 -10.88
CA SER A 2 2.76 -22.47 -11.06
C SER A 2 1.31 -22.16 -10.78
N THR A 3 1.05 -21.14 -9.95
CA THR A 3 -0.08 -20.19 -10.06
C THR A 3 0.18 -19.11 -9.01
N LEU A 4 0.62 -17.93 -9.43
CA LEU A 4 -0.21 -16.78 -9.81
C LEU A 4 -0.86 -16.09 -8.60
N VAL A 5 -0.24 -14.96 -8.26
CA VAL A 5 -0.86 -13.74 -7.72
C VAL A 5 -1.90 -13.29 -8.77
N GLN A 6 -3.10 -12.83 -8.40
CA GLN A 6 -3.47 -11.42 -8.13
C GLN A 6 -5.01 -11.36 -7.81
N PRO A 7 -5.67 -10.19 -7.71
CA PRO A 7 -5.79 -9.33 -6.52
C PRO A 7 -7.27 -8.94 -6.27
N ILE A 8 -7.64 -8.27 -5.17
CA ILE A 8 -8.83 -7.40 -5.17
C ILE A 8 -8.58 -6.12 -4.37
N SER A 9 -8.87 -5.01 -5.05
CA SER A 9 -8.75 -3.62 -4.64
C SER A 9 -9.76 -3.20 -3.59
N VAL A 10 -9.30 -2.28 -2.75
CA VAL A 10 -10.05 -1.34 -1.93
C VAL A 10 -10.89 -0.42 -2.84
N HIS A 11 -12.18 -0.24 -2.54
CA HIS A 11 -12.84 1.06 -2.30
C HIS A 11 -14.35 0.89 -2.03
N ASN A 12 -14.83 1.44 -0.92
CA ASN A 12 -15.97 2.36 -0.95
C ASN A 12 -16.10 3.09 0.39
N ASN A 13 -16.29 4.40 0.27
CA ASN A 13 -16.40 5.36 1.35
C ASN A 13 -17.79 6.03 1.22
N GLN A 14 -18.40 6.32 2.37
CA GLN A 14 -19.49 7.28 2.61
C GLN A 14 -20.92 6.89 2.18
N VAL A 15 -21.89 6.94 3.11
CA VAL A 15 -22.91 8.01 3.28
C VAL A 15 -23.87 7.61 4.41
N GLY A 16 -24.18 8.54 5.33
CA GLY A 16 -25.41 8.49 6.14
C GLY A 16 -25.31 9.06 7.56
N GLU A 17 -25.44 10.38 7.70
CA GLU A 17 -25.91 11.01 8.93
C GLU A 17 -27.44 10.86 9.05
N ALA A 18 -27.94 10.50 10.24
CA ALA A 18 -29.26 10.91 10.75
C ALA A 18 -29.36 10.67 12.28
N LEU A 19 -29.94 11.63 12.98
CA LEU A 19 -30.15 11.75 14.43
C LEU A 19 -31.57 11.19 14.84
N PRO A 20 -32.13 11.41 16.04
CA PRO A 20 -32.24 10.52 17.22
C PRO A 20 -33.69 10.15 17.65
N SER A 21 -33.91 9.11 18.47
CA SER A 21 -35.03 9.00 19.46
C SER A 21 -34.79 7.78 20.38
N ALA A 22 -34.64 7.90 21.70
CA ALA A 22 -35.67 8.09 22.75
C ALA A 22 -36.43 6.80 23.10
N GLU A 23 -36.09 6.17 24.22
CA GLU A 23 -36.96 5.22 24.93
C GLU A 23 -36.84 5.41 26.44
N THR A 24 -37.95 5.74 27.11
CA THR A 24 -38.21 5.31 28.48
C THR A 24 -39.66 5.55 28.86
N ASN A 25 -40.36 4.50 29.30
CA ASN A 25 -41.49 4.60 30.22
C ASN A 25 -41.67 3.24 30.92
N MET A 26 -41.48 3.21 32.24
CA MET A 26 -41.97 2.13 33.09
C MET A 26 -42.47 2.69 34.42
N THR A 27 -43.74 2.41 34.71
CA THR A 27 -44.54 2.99 35.79
C THR A 27 -44.65 2.03 36.99
N THR A 28 -44.07 2.46 38.13
CA THR A 28 -44.48 2.33 39.56
C THR A 28 -45.06 1.02 40.16
N PRO A 29 -44.75 0.77 41.45
CA PRO A 29 -45.84 0.79 42.45
C PRO A 29 -45.56 1.67 43.69
N LYS A 30 -46.66 2.07 44.35
CA LYS A 30 -46.79 3.05 45.44
C LYS A 30 -46.58 2.40 46.81
N HIS A 31 -45.96 3.12 47.76
CA HIS A 31 -46.21 2.92 49.20
C HIS A 31 -46.20 4.26 49.95
N SER A 32 -47.09 4.35 50.92
CA SER A 32 -47.67 5.52 51.58
C SER A 32 -46.75 6.26 52.56
N VAL A 33 -47.02 7.56 52.71
CA VAL A 33 -46.36 8.56 53.58
C VAL A 33 -46.74 8.38 55.05
N GLU A 34 -45.78 8.53 55.97
CA GLU A 34 -46.00 9.00 57.36
C GLU A 34 -44.84 9.93 57.77
N SER A 35 -45.18 10.95 58.52
CA SER A 35 -44.51 12.25 58.60
C SER A 35 -43.48 12.38 59.73
N LYS A 36 -42.27 12.88 59.45
CA LYS A 36 -41.43 13.60 60.44
C LYS A 36 -40.66 14.74 59.78
N LYS A 37 -40.95 15.98 60.21
CA LYS A 37 -40.17 17.18 59.89
C LYS A 37 -38.73 17.01 60.34
N ILE A 38 -37.80 16.93 59.38
CA ILE A 38 -36.38 17.15 59.62
C ILE A 38 -35.99 18.35 58.75
N LYS A 39 -35.33 19.32 59.40
CA LYS A 39 -34.87 20.62 58.86
C LYS A 39 -34.18 20.42 57.49
N PRO A 40 -34.25 21.39 56.56
CA PRO A 40 -33.50 21.30 55.31
C PRO A 40 -32.00 21.30 55.62
N LYS A 41 -31.41 20.11 55.67
CA LYS A 41 -29.96 19.94 55.62
C LYS A 41 -29.62 20.05 54.15
N SER A 42 -29.07 21.20 53.77
CA SER A 42 -28.43 21.40 52.48
C SER A 42 -27.57 20.18 52.16
N ASN A 43 -27.96 19.38 51.17
CA ASN A 43 -27.13 18.32 50.62
C ASN A 43 -25.98 18.99 49.88
N SER A 44 -24.94 19.35 50.61
CA SER A 44 -23.62 19.54 50.03
C SER A 44 -23.13 18.15 49.64
N TYR A 45 -23.20 17.81 48.35
CA TYR A 45 -22.28 16.84 47.81
C TYR A 45 -20.89 17.46 48.03
N ILE A 46 -20.18 17.01 49.08
CA ILE A 46 -18.75 17.26 49.15
C ILE A 46 -18.21 16.39 48.02
N GLU A 47 -17.99 17.01 46.86
CA GLU A 47 -17.12 16.47 45.84
C GLU A 47 -15.73 16.40 46.48
N GLU A 48 -15.43 15.28 47.14
CA GLU A 48 -14.08 15.01 47.62
C GLU A 48 -13.19 15.05 46.39
N LYS A 49 -12.45 16.16 46.23
CA LYS A 49 -11.55 16.33 45.09
C LYS A 49 -10.56 15.18 45.15
N PRO A 50 -10.49 14.33 44.11
CA PRO A 50 -9.62 13.18 44.14
C PRO A 50 -8.21 13.64 44.41
N THR A 51 -7.54 12.94 45.32
CA THR A 51 -6.14 13.19 45.60
C THR A 51 -5.32 13.00 44.32
N TRP A 52 -4.17 13.66 44.22
CA TRP A 52 -3.30 13.53 43.05
C TRP A 52 -2.97 12.05 42.72
N SER A 53 -2.85 11.21 43.75
CA SER A 53 -2.62 9.77 43.62
C SER A 53 -3.79 9.00 43.01
N GLU A 54 -5.02 9.36 43.35
CA GLU A 54 -6.23 8.75 42.77
C GLU A 54 -6.41 9.14 41.31
N ASN A 55 -6.12 10.40 40.98
CA ASN A 55 -6.09 10.87 39.60
C ASN A 55 -5.01 10.16 38.80
N LEU A 56 -3.79 10.05 39.33
CA LEU A 56 -2.70 9.35 38.65
C LEU A 56 -3.02 7.87 38.42
N LYS A 57 -3.60 7.20 39.40
CA LYS A 57 -4.03 5.80 39.28
C LYS A 57 -5.13 5.64 38.22
N SER A 58 -6.10 6.56 38.20
CA SER A 58 -7.18 6.58 37.20
C SER A 58 -6.62 6.76 35.79
N TYR A 59 -5.77 7.77 35.58
CA TYR A 59 -5.14 8.02 34.28
C TYR A 59 -4.22 6.89 33.85
N PHE A 60 -3.42 6.34 34.76
CA PHE A 60 -2.55 5.21 34.47
C PHE A 60 -3.36 3.98 34.07
N SER A 61 -4.44 3.67 34.78
CA SER A 61 -5.33 2.56 34.45
C SER A 61 -6.00 2.77 33.09
N GLN A 62 -6.50 3.97 32.80
CA GLN A 62 -7.10 4.30 31.50
C GLN A 62 -6.09 4.17 30.37
N TYR A 63 -4.87 4.68 30.56
CA TYR A 63 -3.76 4.57 29.60
C TYR A 63 -3.37 3.11 29.33
N CYS A 64 -3.24 2.30 30.38
CA CYS A 64 -2.93 0.88 30.24
C CYS A 64 -4.02 0.12 29.47
N MET A 65 -5.28 0.55 29.55
CA MET A 65 -6.38 -0.08 28.83
C MET A 65 -6.51 0.38 27.37
N SER A 66 -6.08 1.61 27.05
CA SER A 66 -6.20 2.20 25.71
C SER A 66 -4.97 2.03 24.83
N THR A 67 -3.80 1.74 25.41
CA THR A 67 -2.56 1.57 24.65
C THR A 67 -2.55 0.29 23.81
N GLY A 68 -1.93 0.35 22.62
CA GLY A 68 -1.62 -0.82 21.79
C GLY A 68 -0.44 -1.64 22.31
N ILE A 69 0.24 -1.18 23.38
CA ILE A 69 1.36 -1.91 23.98
C ILE A 69 0.82 -3.04 24.84
N HIS A 70 0.89 -4.26 24.29
CA HIS A 70 0.36 -5.46 24.89
C HIS A 70 0.84 -5.70 26.34
N GLY A 71 2.13 -5.47 26.63
CA GLY A 71 2.72 -5.70 27.94
C GLY A 71 2.22 -4.76 29.06
N ILE A 72 1.87 -3.51 28.72
CA ILE A 72 1.46 -2.50 29.72
C ILE A 72 0.01 -2.72 30.17
N ARG A 73 -0.81 -3.33 29.32
CA ARG A 73 -2.21 -3.68 29.66
C ARG A 73 -2.28 -4.59 30.90
N TYR A 74 -1.36 -5.54 31.02
CA TYR A 74 -1.30 -6.46 32.16
C TYR A 74 -1.00 -5.77 33.50
N LEU A 75 -0.39 -4.58 33.50
CA LEU A 75 -0.13 -3.78 34.70
C LEU A 75 -1.40 -3.07 35.20
N GLY A 76 -2.21 -2.55 34.28
CA GLY A 76 -3.43 -1.80 34.58
C GLY A 76 -4.67 -2.65 34.85
N GLU A 77 -4.67 -3.94 34.52
CA GLU A 77 -5.83 -4.81 34.70
C GLU A 77 -6.12 -5.08 36.20
N SER A 78 -7.36 -4.82 36.62
CA SER A 78 -7.81 -5.06 38.01
C SER A 78 -8.28 -6.52 38.13
N GLY A 79 -7.72 -7.28 39.08
CA GLY A 79 -8.10 -8.68 39.32
C GLY A 79 -6.98 -9.73 39.14
N ARG A 80 -5.77 -9.32 38.69
CA ARG A 80 -4.61 -10.22 38.59
C ARG A 80 -3.77 -10.28 39.86
N PHE A 81 -3.10 -11.41 40.07
CA PHE A 81 -2.15 -11.59 41.17
C PHE A 81 -1.02 -10.57 41.10
N VAL A 82 -0.61 -10.05 42.24
CA VAL A 82 0.46 -9.03 42.34
C VAL A 82 1.78 -9.53 41.75
N ILE A 83 2.07 -10.82 41.89
CA ILE A 83 3.28 -11.46 41.33
C ILE A 83 3.31 -11.33 39.80
N GLU A 84 2.18 -11.59 39.14
CA GLU A 84 2.08 -11.48 37.68
C GLU A 84 2.34 -10.04 37.22
N LYS A 85 1.80 -9.05 37.95
CA LYS A 85 2.04 -7.63 37.68
C LYS A 85 3.52 -7.26 37.83
N ILE A 86 4.18 -7.78 38.86
CA ILE A 86 5.63 -7.55 39.07
C ILE A 86 6.43 -8.17 37.92
N LEU A 87 6.10 -9.40 37.50
CA LEU A 87 6.77 -10.05 36.37
C LEU A 87 6.64 -9.23 35.08
N TRP A 88 5.44 -8.75 34.75
CA TRP A 88 5.23 -7.89 33.58
C TRP A 88 5.98 -6.57 33.70
N ALA A 89 6.06 -5.98 34.90
CA ALA A 89 6.84 -4.77 35.13
C ALA A 89 8.33 -5.00 34.88
N VAL A 90 8.87 -6.12 35.38
CA VAL A 90 10.28 -6.50 35.15
C VAL A 90 10.56 -6.71 33.67
N ILE A 91 9.70 -7.45 32.96
CA ILE A 91 9.85 -7.68 31.52
C ILE A 91 9.85 -6.34 30.77
N LEU A 92 8.92 -5.44 31.09
CA LEU A 92 8.85 -4.11 30.47
C LEU A 92 10.12 -3.30 30.72
N ILE A 93 10.64 -3.30 31.95
CA ILE A 93 11.89 -2.59 32.29
C ILE A 93 13.08 -3.15 31.51
N VAL A 94 13.20 -4.47 31.42
CA VAL A 94 14.28 -5.12 30.65
C VAL A 94 14.17 -4.77 29.16
N MET A 95 12.97 -4.81 28.59
CA MET A 95 12.76 -4.43 27.19
C MET A 95 13.11 -2.95 26.95
N CYS A 96 12.67 -2.04 27.82
CA CYS A 96 13.05 -0.63 27.73
C CYS A 96 14.56 -0.43 27.81
N TYR A 97 15.24 -1.12 28.73
CA TYR A 97 16.70 -1.07 28.86
C TYR A 97 17.41 -1.54 27.58
N LEU A 98 17.00 -2.69 27.02
CA LEU A 98 17.57 -3.22 25.78
C LEU A 98 17.31 -2.28 24.59
N CYS A 99 16.11 -1.71 24.48
CA CYS A 99 15.80 -0.73 23.45
C CYS A 99 16.71 0.50 23.55
N ILE A 100 16.89 1.05 24.76
CA ILE A 100 17.77 2.20 24.97
C ILE A 100 19.23 1.85 24.62
N ASP A 101 19.73 0.69 25.05
CA ASP A 101 21.09 0.23 24.74
C ASP A 101 21.30 0.07 23.23
N LEU A 102 20.35 -0.53 22.51
CA LEU A 102 20.40 -0.66 21.05
C LEU A 102 20.39 0.70 20.34
N ILE A 103 19.55 1.63 20.80
CA ILE A 103 19.50 2.99 20.24
C ILE A 103 20.83 3.70 20.47
N LEU A 104 21.41 3.60 21.67
CA LEU A 104 22.71 4.21 21.98
C LEU A 104 23.84 3.60 21.15
N LYS A 105 23.84 2.28 20.95
CA LYS A 105 24.80 1.58 20.08
C LYS A 105 24.65 2.01 18.62
N ALA A 106 23.43 2.05 18.10
CA ALA A 106 23.16 2.51 16.75
C ALA A 106 23.59 3.98 16.56
N PHE A 107 23.30 4.83 17.55
CA PHE A 107 23.71 6.22 17.55
C PHE A 107 25.23 6.39 17.62
N HIS A 108 25.91 5.60 18.47
CA HIS A 108 27.37 5.57 18.52
C HIS A 108 27.98 5.10 17.21
N LYS A 109 27.43 4.05 16.57
CA LYS A 109 27.87 3.58 15.26
C LYS A 109 27.69 4.64 14.17
N TRP A 110 26.55 5.33 14.19
CA TRP A 110 26.28 6.43 13.27
C TRP A 110 27.27 7.59 13.44
N LYS A 111 27.60 7.95 14.70
CA LYS A 111 28.64 8.95 15.00
C LYS A 111 30.04 8.49 14.64
N SER A 112 30.40 7.23 14.86
CA SER A 112 31.75 6.70 14.64
C SER A 112 32.04 6.39 13.17
N SER A 113 31.01 6.08 12.39
CA SER A 113 31.14 5.67 11.00
C SER A 113 30.01 6.30 10.18
N PRO A 114 30.04 7.64 9.99
CA PRO A 114 29.12 8.28 9.06
C PRO A 114 29.35 7.67 7.67
N VAL A 115 28.29 7.13 7.06
CA VAL A 115 28.33 6.70 5.66
C VAL A 115 28.34 7.97 4.82
N ILE A 116 29.54 8.43 4.47
CA ILE A 116 29.71 9.57 3.55
C ILE A 116 29.74 8.98 2.14
N VAL A 117 28.65 9.19 1.39
CA VAL A 117 28.66 9.00 -0.06
C VAL A 117 29.46 10.15 -0.67
N THR A 118 30.70 9.87 -1.06
CA THR A 118 31.52 10.85 -1.78
C THR A 118 31.37 10.59 -3.27
N PHE A 119 30.99 11.63 -4.02
CA PHE A 119 31.20 11.62 -5.46
C PHE A 119 32.70 11.81 -5.70
N ALA A 120 33.28 11.01 -6.59
CA ALA A 120 34.66 11.22 -6.99
C ALA A 120 34.77 12.64 -7.59
N THR A 121 35.48 13.53 -6.90
CA THR A 121 35.71 14.92 -7.34
C THR A 121 36.72 15.01 -8.47
N THR A 122 37.44 13.92 -8.74
CA THR A 122 38.23 13.74 -9.95
C THR A 122 37.34 13.09 -11.00
N GLU A 123 36.85 13.91 -11.91
CA GLU A 123 36.32 13.44 -13.17
C GLU A 123 37.37 12.58 -13.87
N THR A 124 37.04 11.31 -14.15
CA THR A 124 37.86 10.51 -15.05
C THR A 124 37.86 11.24 -16.39
N PRO A 125 39.01 11.69 -16.89
CA PRO A 125 39.00 12.41 -18.15
C PRO A 125 38.47 11.48 -19.23
N ILE A 126 37.74 12.04 -20.21
CA ILE A 126 36.96 11.29 -21.20
C ILE A 126 37.77 10.17 -21.89
N TRP A 127 39.07 10.35 -22.10
CA TRP A 127 39.95 9.35 -22.73
C TRP A 127 40.26 8.11 -21.88
N LYS A 128 39.95 8.09 -20.58
CA LYS A 128 40.16 6.94 -19.68
C LYS A 128 38.89 6.11 -19.47
N ILE A 129 37.73 6.62 -19.90
CA ILE A 129 36.45 5.93 -19.78
C ILE A 129 36.37 4.93 -20.95
N PRO A 130 36.28 3.61 -20.69
CA PRO A 130 36.11 2.66 -21.78
C PRO A 130 34.79 2.94 -22.49
N PHE A 131 34.81 2.86 -23.81
CA PHE A 131 33.59 2.99 -24.60
C PHE A 131 32.59 1.92 -24.12
N PRO A 132 31.32 2.28 -23.84
CA PRO A 132 30.35 1.31 -23.40
C PRO A 132 30.12 0.25 -24.47
N ALA A 133 29.66 -0.92 -24.06
CA ALA A 133 29.15 -1.89 -25.02
C ALA A 133 27.94 -1.27 -25.74
N VAL A 134 28.08 -1.05 -27.05
CA VAL A 134 26.98 -0.60 -27.91
C VAL A 134 26.36 -1.83 -28.55
N THR A 135 25.13 -2.12 -28.17
CA THR A 135 24.31 -3.15 -28.82
C THR A 135 23.37 -2.45 -29.80
N ILE A 136 23.55 -2.71 -31.09
CA ILE A 136 22.67 -2.20 -32.15
C ILE A 136 21.63 -3.27 -32.45
N CYS A 137 20.37 -2.97 -32.17
CA CYS A 137 19.24 -3.81 -32.56
C CYS A 137 18.59 -3.21 -33.82
N PRO A 138 18.40 -3.98 -34.90
CA PRO A 138 17.57 -3.51 -36.01
C PRO A 138 16.13 -3.29 -35.54
N GLU A 139 15.46 -2.33 -36.17
CA GLU A 139 14.02 -2.09 -35.94
C GLU A 139 13.19 -3.29 -36.43
N ILE A 140 13.66 -3.93 -37.50
CA ILE A 140 13.11 -5.16 -38.05
C ILE A 140 13.29 -6.31 -37.04
N LYS A 141 12.18 -6.91 -36.61
CA LYS A 141 12.15 -8.00 -35.61
C LYS A 141 12.25 -9.40 -36.22
N THR A 142 12.03 -9.51 -37.52
CA THR A 142 11.95 -10.78 -38.26
C THR A 142 12.73 -10.67 -39.56
N ASP A 143 13.54 -11.67 -39.87
CA ASP A 143 14.17 -11.77 -41.18
C ASP A 143 13.10 -12.15 -42.22
N PRO A 144 12.82 -11.31 -43.23
CA PRO A 144 11.81 -11.61 -44.24
C PRO A 144 12.16 -12.82 -45.12
N ASP A 145 13.44 -13.18 -45.24
CA ASP A 145 13.88 -14.34 -46.00
C ASP A 145 13.61 -15.65 -45.24
N ILE A 146 13.56 -15.60 -43.90
CA ILE A 146 13.27 -16.74 -43.02
C ILE A 146 11.77 -16.82 -42.71
N PHE A 147 11.14 -15.69 -42.40
CA PHE A 147 9.74 -15.61 -42.05
C PHE A 147 9.13 -14.30 -42.54
N ASN A 148 8.38 -14.37 -43.63
CA ASN A 148 7.63 -13.23 -44.14
C ASN A 148 6.37 -12.99 -43.29
N TYR A 149 6.54 -12.17 -42.27
CA TYR A 149 5.48 -11.77 -41.36
C TYR A 149 4.28 -11.15 -42.10
N SER A 150 4.53 -10.32 -43.12
CA SER A 150 3.49 -9.64 -43.91
C SER A 150 2.60 -10.63 -44.66
N ASP A 151 3.19 -11.69 -45.24
CA ASP A 151 2.42 -12.71 -45.98
C ASP A 151 1.50 -13.50 -45.06
N ILE A 152 2.00 -13.92 -43.88
CA ILE A 152 1.18 -14.63 -42.89
C ILE A 152 0.09 -13.73 -42.33
N PHE A 153 0.41 -12.46 -42.09
CA PHE A 153 -0.56 -11.46 -41.68
C PHE A 153 -1.68 -11.30 -42.72
N LEU A 154 -1.34 -11.16 -44.00
CA LEU A 154 -2.31 -11.05 -45.09
C LEU A 154 -3.15 -12.32 -45.24
N LYS A 155 -2.54 -13.50 -45.16
CA LYS A 155 -3.29 -14.77 -45.17
C LYS A 155 -4.33 -14.79 -44.03
N LYS A 156 -3.95 -14.39 -42.81
CA LYS A 156 -4.84 -14.37 -41.65
C LYS A 156 -5.98 -13.35 -41.78
N VAL A 157 -5.69 -12.15 -42.28
CA VAL A 157 -6.71 -11.12 -42.58
C VAL A 157 -7.68 -11.56 -43.68
N SER A 158 -7.15 -12.18 -44.75
CA SER A 158 -7.95 -12.64 -45.89
C SER A 158 -8.64 -13.99 -45.64
N ASN A 159 -8.61 -14.52 -44.42
CA ASN A 159 -9.15 -15.85 -44.06
C ASN A 159 -8.62 -16.99 -44.94
N LEU A 160 -7.35 -16.89 -45.38
CA LEU A 160 -6.65 -17.93 -46.09
C LEU A 160 -6.00 -18.92 -45.10
N TYR A 161 -5.75 -20.13 -45.59
CA TYR A 161 -5.11 -21.18 -44.81
C TYR A 161 -3.67 -20.81 -44.44
N VAL A 162 -3.35 -20.94 -43.15
CA VAL A 162 -2.02 -20.79 -42.56
C VAL A 162 -1.67 -22.10 -41.88
N THR A 163 -0.43 -22.58 -42.04
CA THR A 163 -0.01 -23.83 -41.40
C THR A 163 0.10 -23.68 -39.88
N PRO A 164 -0.04 -24.77 -39.10
CA PRO A 164 0.08 -24.69 -37.64
C PRO A 164 1.42 -24.13 -37.16
N GLU A 165 2.51 -24.46 -37.86
CA GLU A 165 3.87 -23.97 -37.57
C GLU A 165 4.01 -22.47 -37.84
N GLU A 166 3.55 -21.99 -39.01
CA GLU A 166 3.54 -20.55 -39.33
C GLU A 166 2.71 -19.76 -38.31
N ASN A 167 1.58 -20.33 -37.85
CA ASN A 167 0.72 -19.68 -36.87
C ASN A 167 1.36 -19.61 -35.49
N GLU A 168 2.09 -20.63 -35.05
CA GLU A 168 2.82 -20.60 -33.77
C GLU A 168 3.90 -19.50 -33.76
N VAL A 169 4.69 -19.43 -34.84
CA VAL A 169 5.72 -18.40 -35.01
C VAL A 169 5.08 -17.01 -35.06
N PHE A 170 4.00 -16.85 -35.81
CA PHE A 170 3.25 -15.60 -35.90
C PHE A 170 2.75 -15.10 -34.54
N GLU A 171 2.15 -15.98 -33.73
CA GLU A 171 1.67 -15.63 -32.38
C GLU A 171 2.81 -15.25 -31.44
N SER A 172 3.96 -15.94 -31.52
CA SER A 172 5.15 -15.60 -30.72
C SER A 172 5.69 -14.19 -31.05
N LEU A 173 5.60 -13.80 -32.33
CA LEU A 173 6.04 -12.48 -32.81
C LEU A 173 5.03 -11.38 -32.50
N ALA A 174 3.74 -11.71 -32.42
CA ALA A 174 2.69 -10.78 -32.01
C ALA A 174 2.90 -10.25 -30.58
N ILE A 175 3.56 -11.01 -29.70
CA ILE A 175 3.92 -10.58 -28.33
C ILE A 175 5.02 -9.51 -28.37
N VAL A 176 5.95 -9.62 -29.31
CA VAL A 176 7.09 -8.69 -29.46
C VAL A 176 6.65 -7.39 -30.13
N CYS A 177 5.61 -7.43 -30.97
CA CYS A 177 5.15 -6.31 -31.77
C CYS A 177 3.81 -5.73 -31.25
N PRO A 178 3.84 -4.68 -30.40
CA PRO A 178 2.65 -4.17 -29.72
C PRO A 178 1.56 -3.57 -30.62
N GLY A 179 1.82 -3.38 -31.92
CA GLY A 179 0.86 -2.84 -32.90
C GLY A 179 0.09 -3.90 -33.70
N ILE A 180 0.37 -5.18 -33.52
CA ILE A 180 -0.23 -6.27 -34.30
C ILE A 180 -1.53 -6.80 -33.70
N SER A 181 -1.68 -6.76 -32.38
CA SER A 181 -2.89 -7.21 -31.69
C SER A 181 -4.10 -6.31 -31.95
N THR A 182 -3.88 -5.03 -32.27
CA THR A 182 -4.91 -4.04 -32.63
C THR A 182 -5.15 -3.94 -34.14
N LEU A 183 -4.31 -4.60 -34.93
CA LEU A 183 -4.32 -4.56 -36.39
C LEU A 183 -5.56 -5.24 -37.03
N PRO A 184 -6.17 -6.30 -36.46
CA PRO A 184 -7.42 -6.86 -36.98
C PRO A 184 -8.57 -5.83 -36.98
N GLU A 185 -8.67 -5.00 -35.93
CA GLU A 185 -9.67 -3.92 -35.86
C GLU A 185 -9.37 -2.78 -36.84
N LEU A 186 -8.09 -2.40 -36.96
CA LEU A 186 -7.68 -1.37 -37.92
C LEU A 186 -7.88 -1.83 -39.36
N VAL A 187 -7.55 -3.07 -39.69
CA VAL A 187 -7.67 -3.60 -41.05
C VAL A 187 -9.14 -3.84 -41.42
N ALA A 188 -9.99 -4.30 -40.50
CA ALA A 188 -11.44 -4.32 -40.74
C ALA A 188 -11.97 -2.91 -41.07
N LYS A 189 -11.52 -1.90 -40.32
CA LYS A 189 -11.90 -0.50 -40.52
C LYS A 189 -11.32 0.14 -41.78
N VAL A 190 -10.16 -0.32 -42.26
CA VAL A 190 -9.50 0.13 -43.50
C VAL A 190 -10.10 -0.56 -44.72
N MET A 191 -10.36 -1.87 -44.66
CA MET A 191 -10.98 -2.64 -45.75
C MET A 191 -12.41 -2.17 -46.04
N GLU A 192 -13.15 -1.73 -45.03
CA GLU A 192 -14.48 -1.11 -45.21
C GLU A 192 -14.41 0.26 -45.93
N ASN A 193 -13.26 0.94 -45.86
CA ASN A 193 -13.08 2.31 -46.37
C ASN A 193 -12.14 2.42 -47.59
N SER A 194 -11.80 1.31 -48.26
CA SER A 194 -10.72 1.25 -49.24
C SER A 194 -11.06 1.90 -50.60
N SER A 195 -11.00 3.23 -50.65
CA SER A 195 -10.56 3.98 -51.84
C SER A 195 -9.54 5.03 -51.39
N TYR A 196 -8.31 4.62 -51.10
CA TYR A 196 -7.16 5.54 -51.09
C TYR A 196 -5.87 4.82 -51.46
N THR A 197 -5.32 5.21 -52.60
CA THR A 197 -3.99 4.86 -53.09
C THR A 197 -2.92 5.51 -52.21
N VAL A 198 -1.94 4.72 -51.74
CA VAL A 198 -0.78 5.21 -50.98
C VAL A 198 0.08 6.09 -51.89
N LYS A 199 0.04 7.41 -51.69
CA LYS A 199 1.04 8.35 -52.20
C LYS A 199 1.97 8.71 -51.05
N GLY A 200 3.22 8.30 -51.17
CA GLY A 200 4.28 8.68 -50.24
C GLY A 200 4.46 10.19 -50.17
N SER A 201 4.42 10.74 -48.97
CA SER A 201 5.03 12.03 -48.65
C SER A 201 5.47 12.00 -47.19
N ALA A 202 6.73 12.38 -46.99
CA ALA A 202 7.46 12.26 -45.74
C ALA A 202 7.13 13.38 -44.73
N ILE A 203 7.71 13.19 -43.54
CA ILE A 203 8.07 14.15 -42.48
C ILE A 203 6.98 14.46 -41.44
N ARG A 204 7.15 13.97 -40.21
CA ARG A 204 7.56 14.79 -39.04
C ARG A 204 7.77 13.95 -37.77
N THR A 205 8.99 14.07 -37.27
CA THR A 205 9.55 13.76 -35.94
C THR A 205 8.58 13.86 -34.75
N ILE A 206 8.62 12.84 -33.88
CA ILE A 206 8.42 13.01 -32.43
C ILE A 206 9.56 12.25 -31.74
N PHE A 207 10.51 13.02 -31.22
CA PHE A 207 11.37 12.62 -30.12
C PHE A 207 10.50 12.61 -28.86
N ASP A 208 10.19 11.43 -28.31
CA ASP A 208 9.74 11.31 -26.92
C ASP A 208 10.80 10.51 -26.16
N VAL A 209 11.71 11.25 -25.53
CA VAL A 209 12.60 10.77 -24.48
C VAL A 209 12.11 11.44 -23.20
N SER A 210 11.34 10.71 -22.39
CA SER A 210 11.00 11.14 -21.03
C SER A 210 12.03 10.58 -20.05
N PHE A 211 12.57 11.46 -19.21
CA PHE A 211 13.32 11.14 -17.99
C PHE A 211 12.40 10.62 -16.89
#